data_AF-A0A944ZWV8-F1
#
_entry.id   AF-A0A944ZWV8-F1
#
_cell.length_a   1.000
_cell.length_b   1.000
_cell.length_c   1.000
_cell.angle_alpha   90.00
_cell.angle_beta   90.00
_cell.angle_gamma   90.00
#
_symmetry.space_group_name_H-M   'P 1'
#
loop_
_entity.id
_entity.type
_entity.pdbx_description
1 polymer ?
#
loop_
_entity_poly.entity_id
_entity_poly.type
_entity_poly.pdbx_seq_one_letter_code
_entity_poly.pdbx_strand_id
1 'polypeptide(L)'
;MFKGMMKVFKMSCEDVYPLISESRDHPLPLCGRLRLKMHLAICGLCETYQKQLEILCRIARSLGKDESKALAETDMSPKVKEKIQKWIKEKI
;
A
#
# COMPACT_ATOMS: atom_id res chain seq x y z
N MET A 1 -7.31 -27.42 12.84
CA MET A 1 -7.36 -27.52 11.36
C MET A 1 -6.50 -26.47 10.65
N PHE A 2 -6.41 -25.22 11.14
CA PHE A 2 -5.61 -24.14 10.51
C PHE A 2 -4.08 -24.36 10.46
N LYS A 3 -3.50 -25.08 11.43
CA LYS A 3 -2.04 -25.27 11.56
C LYS A 3 -1.44 -26.29 10.58
N GLY A 4 -2.26 -27.15 9.96
CA GLY A 4 -1.82 -28.24 9.07
C GLY A 4 -1.72 -27.87 7.59
N MET A 5 -2.60 -26.96 7.11
CA MET A 5 -2.63 -26.52 5.71
C MET A 5 -1.54 -25.47 5.39
N MET A 6 -0.98 -24.80 6.40
CA MET A 6 0.17 -23.87 6.30
C MET A 6 1.49 -24.56 5.91
N LYS A 7 1.55 -25.90 5.91
CA LYS A 7 2.74 -26.64 5.45
C LYS A 7 2.77 -26.86 3.94
N VAL A 8 1.62 -26.75 3.26
CA VAL A 8 1.47 -27.05 1.83
C VAL A 8 1.84 -25.84 0.96
N PHE A 9 1.65 -24.63 1.48
CA PHE A 9 2.16 -23.38 0.90
C PHE A 9 3.09 -22.72 1.89
N LYS A 10 4.36 -22.51 1.49
CA LYS A 10 5.49 -21.98 2.27
C LYS A 10 5.31 -20.51 2.77
N MET A 11 4.11 -20.12 3.21
CA MET A 11 3.79 -18.80 3.75
C MET A 11 2.88 -18.92 4.96
N SER A 12 3.35 -18.40 6.08
CA SER A 12 2.56 -18.20 7.29
C SER A 12 1.76 -16.89 7.22
N CYS A 13 0.80 -16.70 8.13
CA CYS A 13 0.09 -15.42 8.23
C CYS A 13 1.06 -14.26 8.52
N GLU A 14 2.11 -14.49 9.31
CA GLU A 14 3.16 -13.50 9.62
C GLU A 14 3.90 -13.01 8.38
N ASP A 15 4.18 -13.91 7.43
CA ASP A 15 4.79 -13.56 6.14
C ASP A 15 3.82 -12.79 5.23
N VAL A 16 2.52 -13.02 5.38
CA VAL A 16 1.48 -12.48 4.50
C VAL A 16 1.12 -11.03 4.85
N TYR A 17 1.14 -10.64 6.13
CA TYR A 17 0.88 -9.26 6.55
C TYR A 17 1.73 -8.20 5.82
N PRO A 18 3.08 -8.32 5.76
CA PRO A 18 3.91 -7.35 5.05
C PRO A 18 3.64 -7.37 3.54
N LEU A 19 3.40 -8.54 2.94
CA LEU A 19 3.02 -8.66 1.53
C LEU A 19 1.68 -7.96 1.22
N ILE A 20 0.70 -8.04 2.12
CA ILE A 20 -0.57 -7.32 2.00
C ILE A 20 -0.30 -5.81 2.00
N SER A 21 0.49 -5.30 2.95
CA SER A 21 0.86 -3.87 2.99
C SER A 21 1.61 -3.45 1.73
N GLU A 22 2.63 -4.22 1.35
CA GLU A 22 3.50 -3.96 0.20
C GLU A 22 2.70 -3.86 -1.10
N SER A 23 1.71 -4.74 -1.28
CA SER A 23 0.81 -4.73 -2.44
C SER A 23 -0.03 -3.46 -2.61
N ARG A 24 -0.14 -2.64 -1.54
CA ARG A 24 -0.86 -1.37 -1.53
C ARG A 24 0.03 -0.20 -1.91
N ASP A 25 1.32 -0.28 -1.57
CA ASP A 25 2.30 0.75 -1.87
C ASP A 25 2.86 0.61 -3.28
N HIS A 26 3.12 -0.63 -3.73
CA HIS A 26 3.61 -0.90 -5.07
C HIS A 26 3.08 -2.22 -5.65
N PRO A 27 3.06 -2.38 -6.98
CA PRO A 27 2.65 -3.64 -7.60
C PRO A 27 3.64 -4.76 -7.26
N LEU A 28 3.15 -5.80 -6.56
CA LEU A 28 3.93 -7.00 -6.25
C LEU A 28 4.37 -7.76 -7.52
N PRO A 29 5.51 -8.45 -7.48
CA PRO A 29 5.89 -9.45 -8.48
C PRO A 29 4.77 -10.49 -8.68
N LEU A 30 4.56 -10.92 -9.93
CA LEU A 30 3.45 -11.82 -10.31
C LEU A 30 3.35 -13.10 -9.45
N CYS A 31 4.49 -13.70 -9.12
CA CYS A 31 4.55 -14.88 -8.24
C CYS A 31 4.13 -14.57 -6.79
N GLY A 32 4.48 -13.40 -6.26
CA GLY A 32 4.07 -12.96 -4.93
C GLY A 32 2.57 -12.71 -4.87
N ARG A 33 2.01 -12.11 -5.93
CA ARG A 33 0.57 -11.85 -6.05
C ARG A 33 -0.27 -13.12 -6.10
N LEU A 34 0.18 -14.14 -6.85
CA LEU A 34 -0.53 -15.42 -6.93
C LEU A 34 -0.53 -16.15 -5.58
N ARG A 35 0.63 -16.19 -4.90
CA ARG A 35 0.78 -16.86 -3.62
C ARG A 35 -0.01 -16.18 -2.51
N LEU A 36 -0.07 -14.85 -2.53
CA LEU A 36 -0.92 -14.05 -1.64
C LEU A 36 -2.41 -14.37 -1.86
N LYS A 37 -2.89 -14.38 -3.11
CA LYS A 37 -4.29 -14.73 -3.42
C LYS A 37 -4.69 -16.11 -2.91
N MET A 38 -3.82 -17.10 -3.06
CA MET A 38 -4.08 -18.47 -2.56
C MET A 38 -4.20 -18.49 -1.04
N HIS A 39 -3.34 -17.79 -0.31
CA HIS A 39 -3.41 -17.73 1.15
C HIS A 39 -4.69 -17.02 1.63
N LEU A 40 -5.07 -15.90 1.00
CA LEU A 40 -6.28 -15.16 1.34
C LEU A 40 -7.55 -15.99 1.13
N ALA A 41 -7.58 -16.87 0.12
CA ALA A 41 -8.71 -17.76 -0.13
C ALA A 41 -8.90 -18.85 0.95
N ILE A 42 -7.84 -19.15 1.71
CA ILE A 42 -7.83 -20.24 2.72
C ILE A 42 -7.89 -19.66 4.15
N CYS A 43 -7.41 -18.44 4.35
CA CYS A 43 -7.32 -17.79 5.65
C CYS A 43 -8.22 -16.54 5.72
N GLY A 44 -9.41 -16.70 6.30
CA GLY A 44 -10.39 -15.61 6.46
C GLY A 44 -9.90 -14.46 7.36
N LEU A 45 -8.96 -14.72 8.27
CA LEU A 45 -8.33 -13.66 9.09
C LEU A 45 -7.48 -12.72 8.22
N CYS A 46 -6.65 -13.27 7.33
CA CYS A 46 -5.83 -12.47 6.41
C CYS A 46 -6.71 -11.74 5.38
N GLU A 47 -7.79 -12.36 4.93
CA GLU A 47 -8.79 -11.70 4.07
C GLU A 47 -9.45 -10.50 4.76
N THR A 48 -9.83 -10.67 6.03
CA THR A 48 -10.44 -9.60 6.83
C THR A 48 -9.45 -8.46 7.05
N TYR A 49 -8.20 -8.77 7.38
CA TYR A 49 -7.14 -7.77 7.53
C TYR A 49 -6.92 -6.97 6.23
N GLN A 50 -6.88 -7.63 5.07
CA GLN A 50 -6.79 -6.94 3.78
C GLN A 50 -7.93 -5.94 3.57
N LYS A 51 -9.18 -6.35 3.88
CA LYS A 51 -10.36 -5.48 3.76
C LYS A 51 -10.29 -4.29 4.72
N GLN A 52 -9.86 -4.51 5.96
CA GLN A 52 -9.68 -3.44 6.95
C GLN A 52 -8.66 -2.40 6.49
N LEU A 53 -7.49 -2.88 6.01
CA LEU A 53 -6.46 -2.00 5.48
C LEU A 53 -6.96 -1.23 4.24
N GLU A 54 -7.79 -1.87 3.41
CA GLU A 54 -8.39 -1.21 2.27
C GLU A 54 -9.29 -0.04 2.66
N ILE A 55 -10.17 -0.26 3.62
CA ILE A 55 -11.08 0.75 4.15
C ILE A 55 -10.27 1.91 4.77
N LEU A 56 -9.26 1.60 5.58
CA LEU A 56 -8.40 2.59 6.22
C LEU A 56 -7.71 3.50 5.18
N CYS A 57 -7.04 2.90 4.19
CA CYS A 57 -6.39 3.67 3.12
C CYS A 57 -7.40 4.49 2.31
N ARG A 58 -8.60 3.96 2.05
CA ARG A 58 -9.64 4.68 1.31
C ARG A 58 -10.13 5.91 2.08
N ILE A 59 -10.38 5.77 3.38
CA ILE A 59 -10.78 6.88 4.25
C ILE A 59 -9.65 7.92 4.31
N ALA A 60 -8.41 7.50 4.57
CA ALA A 60 -7.26 8.40 4.61
C ALA A 60 -7.08 9.19 3.30
N ARG A 61 -7.22 8.53 2.15
CA ARG A 61 -7.18 9.21 0.83
C ARG A 61 -8.37 10.14 0.61
N SER A 62 -9.53 9.84 1.16
CA SER A 62 -10.71 10.72 1.07
C SER A 62 -10.49 11.99 1.87
N LEU A 63 -10.06 11.86 3.13
CA LEU A 63 -9.75 13.01 4.01
C LEU A 63 -8.65 13.88 3.40
N GLY A 64 -7.58 13.26 2.90
CA GLY A 64 -6.50 13.98 2.25
C GLY A 64 -6.93 14.71 0.98
N LYS A 65 -7.97 14.28 0.26
CA LYS A 65 -8.50 14.99 -0.93
C LYS A 65 -9.21 16.29 -0.56
N ASP A 66 -9.92 16.31 0.56
CA ASP A 66 -10.56 17.53 1.07
C ASP A 66 -9.49 18.54 1.54
N GLU A 67 -8.42 18.07 2.20
CA GLU A 67 -7.26 18.90 2.54
C GLU A 67 -6.46 19.32 1.30
N SER A 68 -6.34 18.47 0.28
CA SER A 68 -5.66 18.79 -0.99
C SER A 68 -6.35 19.92 -1.74
N LYS A 69 -7.68 20.04 -1.62
CA LYS A 69 -8.43 21.16 -2.19
C LYS A 69 -8.11 22.47 -1.45
N ALA A 70 -8.09 22.44 -0.12
CA ALA A 70 -7.69 23.58 0.68
C ALA A 70 -6.19 23.96 0.49
N LEU A 71 -5.32 22.96 0.26
CA LEU A 71 -3.90 23.15 0.00
C LEU A 71 -3.60 23.57 -1.46
N ALA A 72 -4.49 23.26 -2.41
CA ALA A 72 -4.39 23.76 -3.78
C ALA A 72 -4.64 25.28 -3.86
N GLU A 73 -5.34 25.84 -2.88
CA GLU A 73 -5.50 27.29 -2.70
C GLU A 73 -4.24 27.94 -2.08
N THR A 74 -3.39 27.14 -1.43
CA THR A 74 -2.04 27.54 -1.01
C THR A 74 -1.01 27.04 -2.03
N ASP A 75 -0.97 27.67 -3.20
CA ASP A 75 0.13 27.48 -4.15
C ASP A 75 1.47 27.68 -3.42
N MET A 76 2.36 26.70 -3.52
CA MET A 76 3.69 26.81 -2.91
C MET A 76 4.36 28.09 -3.42
N SER A 77 4.82 28.94 -2.51
CA SER A 77 5.50 30.19 -2.87
C SER A 77 6.51 29.96 -4.02
N PRO A 78 6.45 30.76 -5.10
CA PRO A 78 7.18 30.49 -6.34
C PRO A 78 8.69 30.29 -6.15
N LYS A 79 9.27 30.90 -5.11
CA LYS A 79 10.68 30.73 -4.72
C LYS A 79 11.07 29.29 -4.36
N VAL A 80 10.18 28.52 -3.75
CA VAL A 80 10.47 27.14 -3.34
C VAL A 80 10.44 26.21 -4.56
N LYS A 81 9.50 26.44 -5.47
CA LYS A 81 9.36 25.68 -6.72
C LYS A 81 10.57 25.86 -7.63
N GLU A 82 11.05 27.09 -7.82
CA GLU A 82 12.27 27.36 -8.59
C GLU A 82 13.52 26.68 -8.00
N LYS A 83 13.67 26.71 -6.67
CA LYS A 83 14.81 26.11 -5.99
C LYS A 83 14.84 24.59 -6.17
N ILE A 84 13.68 23.94 -6.07
CA ILE A 84 13.54 22.48 -6.30
C ILE A 84 13.84 22.14 -7.75
N GLN A 85 13.32 22.91 -8.72
CA GLN A 85 13.55 22.66 -10.15
C GLN A 85 15.02 22.81 -10.54
N LYS A 86 15.72 23.80 -9.96
CA LYS A 86 17.16 23.99 -10.20
C LYS A 86 17.97 22.81 -9.68
N TRP A 87 17.68 22.34 -8.47
CA TRP A 87 18.33 21.16 -7.87
C TRP A 87 18.14 19.89 -8.71
N ILE A 88 16.94 19.68 -9.26
CA ILE A 88 16.67 18.52 -10.12
C ILE A 88 17.47 18.61 -11.43
N LYS A 89 17.58 19.81 -12.03
CA LYS A 89 18.35 20.04 -13.26
C LYS A 89 19.87 19.93 -13.09
N GLU A 90 20.41 20.25 -11.92
CA GLU A 90 21.86 20.18 -11.66
C GLU A 90 22.36 18.76 -11.37
N LYS A 91 21.45 17.82 -11.05
CA LYS A 91 21.79 16.45 -10.63
C LYS A 91 21.40 15.35 -11.63
N ILE A 92 20.72 15.70 -12.72
CA ILE A 92 20.45 14.85 -13.89
C ILE A 92 21.46 15.22 -14.97
#